data_AF-A0AAV8XT45-F1
#
_entry.id   AF-A0AAV8XT45-F1
#
_cell.length_a   1.000
_cell.length_b   1.000
_cell.length_c   1.000
_cell.angle_alpha   90.00
_cell.angle_beta   90.00
_cell.angle_gamma   90.00
#
_symmetry.space_group_name_H-M   'P 1'
#
loop_
_entity.id
_entity.type
_entity.pdbx_description
1 polymer ?
#
loop_
_entity_poly.entity_id
_entity_poly.type
_entity_poly.pdbx_seq_one_letter_code
_entity_poly.pdbx_strand_id
1 'polypeptide(L)'
;MDAKRKRVKVWTAKKEQYFTRIQQLLDISKDVTTPEKIAKFKLKLETVEKTKNSLLEALDEINLLECDLNEDFVPNYAVLDVVDEMMCQIISVEKKFKKLPTQQASTESYSSLNILERFDSTVTALLKLNIDNLADYFYRIFGISKT
;
A
#
# COMPACT_ATOMS: atom_id res chain seq x y z
N MET A 1 37.47 0.58 7.33
CA MET A 1 36.79 1.87 7.09
C MET A 1 36.07 1.93 5.75
N ASP A 2 36.68 1.52 4.64
CA ASP A 2 36.05 1.64 3.30
C ASP A 2 34.77 0.84 3.10
N ALA A 3 34.66 -0.35 3.73
CA ALA A 3 33.43 -1.15 3.68
C ALA A 3 32.24 -0.43 4.35
N LYS A 4 32.46 0.25 5.48
CA LYS A 4 31.42 1.02 6.18
C LYS A 4 30.97 2.22 5.33
N ARG A 5 31.91 2.97 4.73
CA ARG A 5 31.58 4.07 3.80
C ARG A 5 30.78 3.59 2.59
N LYS A 6 31.10 2.41 2.04
CA LYS A 6 30.29 1.81 0.96
C LYS A 6 28.87 1.48 1.43
N ARG A 7 28.70 0.94 2.63
CA ARG A 7 27.38 0.66 3.22
C ARG A 7 26.55 1.93 3.42
N VAL A 8 27.15 3.00 3.93
CA VAL A 8 26.49 4.32 4.06
C VAL A 8 25.91 4.78 2.72
N LYS A 9 26.68 4.68 1.63
CA LYS A 9 26.20 5.05 0.28
C LYS A 9 24.99 4.23 -0.15
N VAL A 10 25.04 2.90 0.07
CA VAL A 10 23.93 2.00 -0.28
C VAL A 10 22.68 2.33 0.54
N TRP A 11 22.82 2.52 1.84
CA TRP A 11 21.70 2.85 2.71
C TRP A 11 21.12 4.23 2.41
N THR A 12 21.96 5.21 2.06
CA THR A 12 21.52 6.55 1.63
C THR A 12 20.65 6.45 0.38
N ALA A 13 21.09 5.70 -0.63
CA ALA A 13 20.31 5.48 -1.85
C ALA A 13 18.98 4.76 -1.56
N LYS A 14 18.97 3.79 -0.65
CA LYS A 14 17.73 3.13 -0.20
C LYS A 14 16.77 4.11 0.49
N LYS A 15 17.27 4.93 1.43
CA LYS A 15 16.49 5.95 2.13
C LYS A 15 15.82 6.90 1.12
N GLU A 16 16.57 7.41 0.15
CA GLU A 16 16.06 8.30 -0.91
C GLU A 16 15.00 7.61 -1.76
N GLN A 17 15.22 6.34 -2.11
CA GLN A 17 14.26 5.55 -2.89
C GLN A 17 12.96 5.28 -2.13
N TYR A 18 13.02 5.00 -0.83
CA TYR A 18 11.82 4.82 0.01
C TYR A 18 11.07 6.15 0.17
N PHE A 19 11.79 7.24 0.42
CA PHE A 19 11.19 8.58 0.54
C PHE A 19 10.46 8.97 -0.75
N THR A 20 11.11 8.77 -1.91
CA THR A 20 10.50 9.03 -3.22
C THR A 20 9.22 8.24 -3.43
N ARG A 21 9.14 6.99 -2.97
CA ARG A 21 7.92 6.17 -3.09
C ARG A 21 6.76 6.73 -2.26
N ILE A 22 7.04 7.22 -1.05
CA ILE A 22 6.04 7.87 -0.20
C ILE A 22 5.58 9.19 -0.84
N GLN A 23 6.52 10.00 -1.34
CA GLN A 23 6.22 11.24 -2.03
C GLN A 23 5.36 11.01 -3.28
N GLN A 24 5.67 9.99 -4.09
CA GLN A 24 4.85 9.61 -5.25
C GLN A 24 3.43 9.23 -4.84
N LEU A 25 3.26 8.52 -3.72
CA LEU A 25 1.92 8.20 -3.24
C LEU A 25 1.18 9.46 -2.77
N LEU A 26 1.87 10.37 -2.09
CA LEU A 26 1.31 11.65 -1.71
C LEU A 26 0.86 12.45 -2.94
N ASP A 27 1.68 12.51 -3.98
CA ASP A 27 1.32 13.22 -5.21
C ASP A 27 0.12 12.59 -5.91
N ILE A 28 0.03 11.25 -5.92
CA ILE A 28 -1.17 10.55 -6.40
C ILE A 28 -2.37 10.92 -5.52
N SER A 29 -2.21 10.98 -4.19
CA SER A 29 -3.30 11.28 -3.26
C SER A 29 -3.91 12.67 -3.44
N LYS A 30 -3.16 13.62 -4.02
CA LYS A 30 -3.64 14.97 -4.35
C LYS A 30 -4.58 14.98 -5.56
N ASP A 31 -4.50 13.98 -6.44
CA ASP A 31 -5.27 13.90 -7.68
C ASP A 31 -5.89 12.51 -7.85
N VAL A 32 -6.84 12.18 -6.95
CA VAL A 32 -7.63 10.95 -6.97
C VAL A 32 -9.02 11.21 -7.55
N THR A 33 -9.05 11.79 -8.75
CA THR A 33 -10.28 12.25 -9.42
C THR A 33 -10.90 11.22 -10.35
N THR A 34 -10.12 10.27 -10.86
CA THR A 34 -10.59 9.24 -11.80
C THR A 34 -10.52 7.83 -11.20
N PRO A 35 -11.35 6.87 -11.64
CA PRO A 35 -11.31 5.49 -11.16
C PRO A 35 -9.93 4.84 -11.28
N GLU A 36 -9.20 5.12 -12.37
CA GLU A 36 -7.84 4.63 -12.60
C GLU A 36 -6.84 5.17 -11.57
N LYS A 37 -6.92 6.48 -11.26
CA LYS A 37 -6.06 7.11 -10.24
C LYS A 37 -6.40 6.61 -8.84
N ILE A 38 -7.68 6.37 -8.55
CA ILE A 38 -8.13 5.77 -7.29
C ILE A 38 -7.59 4.34 -7.15
N ALA A 39 -7.66 3.52 -8.21
CA ALA A 39 -7.11 2.17 -8.20
C ALA A 39 -5.59 2.19 -7.97
N LYS A 40 -4.87 3.08 -8.67
CA LYS A 40 -3.42 3.27 -8.49
C LYS A 40 -3.05 3.74 -7.08
N PHE A 41 -3.85 4.64 -6.50
CA PHE A 41 -3.70 5.10 -5.13
C PHE A 41 -3.85 3.94 -4.13
N LYS A 42 -4.95 3.18 -4.23
CA LYS A 42 -5.22 2.02 -3.37
C LYS A 42 -4.12 0.97 -3.44
N LEU A 43 -3.69 0.60 -4.65
CA LEU A 43 -2.61 -0.36 -4.85
C LEU A 43 -1.31 0.06 -4.14
N LYS A 44 -0.92 1.33 -4.27
CA LYS A 44 0.31 1.83 -3.62
C LYS A 44 0.14 1.98 -2.12
N LEU A 45 -1.05 2.32 -1.64
CA LEU A 45 -1.38 2.47 -0.23
C LEU A 45 -1.15 1.17 0.55
N GLU A 46 -1.42 0.00 -0.02
CA GLU A 46 -1.18 -1.30 0.61
C GLU A 46 0.28 -1.52 1.05
N THR A 47 1.23 -0.85 0.39
CA THR A 47 2.66 -1.01 0.65
C THR A 47 3.31 0.18 1.35
N VAL A 48 2.55 1.25 1.62
CA VAL A 48 3.11 2.50 2.14
C VAL A 48 3.66 2.34 3.55
N GLU A 49 2.97 1.61 4.42
CA GLU A 49 3.41 1.40 5.80
C GLU A 49 4.72 0.62 5.85
N LYS A 50 4.83 -0.43 5.04
CA LYS A 50 6.09 -1.17 4.87
C LYS A 50 7.20 -0.25 4.34
N THR A 51 6.90 0.60 3.37
CA THR A 51 7.87 1.55 2.81
C THR A 51 8.33 2.57 3.86
N LYS A 52 7.42 3.04 4.73
CA LYS A 52 7.76 3.90 5.88
C LYS A 52 8.73 3.19 6.80
N ASN A 53 8.42 1.97 7.23
CA ASN A 53 9.27 1.23 8.15
C ASN A 53 10.67 0.97 7.57
N SER A 54 10.76 0.60 6.28
CA SER A 54 12.06 0.46 5.60
C SER A 54 12.83 1.77 5.45
N LEU A 55 12.16 2.93 5.39
CA LEU A 55 12.80 4.23 5.44
C LEU A 55 13.42 4.49 6.82
N LEU A 56 12.69 4.18 7.90
CA LEU A 56 13.16 4.33 9.28
C LEU A 56 14.38 3.45 9.53
N GLU A 57 14.30 2.17 9.15
CA GLU A 57 15.42 1.23 9.25
C GLU A 57 16.65 1.73 8.49
N ALA A 58 16.47 2.27 7.27
CA ALA A 58 17.57 2.81 6.49
C ALA A 58 18.19 4.06 7.16
N LEU A 59 17.38 4.90 7.80
CA LEU A 59 17.84 6.07 8.53
C LEU A 59 18.67 5.69 9.76
N ASP A 60 18.18 4.73 10.54
CA ASP A 60 18.91 4.22 11.71
C ASP A 60 20.24 3.58 11.31
N GLU A 61 20.25 2.76 10.26
CA GLU A 61 21.49 2.16 9.74
C GLU A 61 22.50 3.21 9.27
N ILE A 62 22.05 4.31 8.65
CA ILE A 62 22.93 5.42 8.27
C ILE A 62 23.50 6.08 9.53
N ASN A 63 22.65 6.46 10.48
CA ASN A 63 23.07 7.16 11.68
C ASN A 63 24.07 6.31 12.49
N LEU A 64 23.81 5.01 12.66
CA LEU A 64 24.73 4.09 13.33
C LEU A 64 26.07 3.98 12.61
N LEU A 65 26.06 3.81 11.29
CA LEU A 65 27.28 3.72 10.50
C LEU A 65 28.10 5.01 10.49
N GLU A 66 27.44 6.17 10.55
CA GLU A 66 28.11 7.48 10.60
C GLU A 66 28.70 7.75 11.99
N CYS A 67 28.02 7.41 13.08
CA CYS A 67 28.60 7.43 14.44
C CYS A 67 29.86 6.56 14.51
N ASP A 68 29.82 5.39 13.88
CA ASP A 68 30.94 4.45 13.79
C ASP A 68 32.14 4.96 12.96
N LEU A 69 31.91 5.96 12.10
CA LEU A 69 32.89 6.51 11.17
C LEU A 69 33.43 7.87 11.63
N ASN A 70 32.68 8.59 12.44
CA ASN A 70 32.97 9.93 12.92
C ASN A 70 32.44 10.11 14.35
N GLU A 71 33.33 10.30 15.32
CA GLU A 71 33.00 10.45 16.74
C GLU A 71 32.20 11.72 17.04
N ASP A 72 32.36 12.78 16.23
CA ASP A 72 31.64 14.04 16.37
C ASP A 72 30.30 14.04 15.62
N PHE A 73 29.93 12.94 14.96
CA PHE A 73 28.68 12.87 14.22
C PHE A 73 27.47 12.88 15.17
N VAL A 74 26.50 13.74 14.85
CA VAL A 74 25.23 13.82 15.57
C VAL A 74 24.13 13.23 14.66
N PRO A 75 23.45 12.15 15.09
CA PRO A 75 22.33 11.57 14.35
C PRO A 75 21.25 12.58 14.01
N ASN A 76 20.69 12.46 12.80
CA ASN A 76 19.63 13.35 12.32
C ASN A 76 18.35 12.56 12.03
N TYR A 77 17.24 13.04 12.60
CA TYR A 77 15.92 12.46 12.49
C TYR A 77 14.85 13.43 11.96
N ALA A 78 15.22 14.60 11.45
CA ALA A 78 14.28 15.60 10.94
C ALA A 78 13.39 15.09 9.77
N VAL A 79 13.83 14.04 9.06
CA VAL A 79 13.02 13.39 8.03
C VAL A 79 11.77 12.70 8.59
N LEU A 80 11.75 12.37 9.89
CA LEU A 80 10.60 11.73 10.52
C LEU A 80 9.38 12.64 10.52
N ASP A 81 9.55 13.91 10.89
CA ASP A 81 8.46 14.89 10.92
C ASP A 81 7.83 15.06 9.54
N VAL A 82 8.67 15.14 8.50
CA VAL A 82 8.25 15.25 7.11
C VAL A 82 7.48 14.00 6.69
N VAL A 83 8.00 12.81 6.97
CA VAL A 83 7.36 11.54 6.60
C VAL A 83 6.03 11.36 7.34
N ASP A 84 5.96 11.72 8.62
CA ASP A 84 4.72 11.66 9.39
C ASP A 84 3.66 12.61 8.82
N GLU A 85 4.04 13.83 8.46
CA GLU A 85 3.13 14.76 7.77
C GLU A 85 2.60 14.17 6.46
N MET A 86 3.48 13.61 5.61
CA MET A 86 3.09 12.95 4.37
C MET A 86 2.11 11.79 4.61
N MET A 87 2.39 10.96 5.61
CA MET A 87 1.55 9.82 5.98
C MET A 87 0.18 10.27 6.50
N CYS A 88 0.12 11.32 7.33
CA CYS A 88 -1.13 11.90 7.79
C CYS A 88 -2.00 12.38 6.63
N GLN A 89 -1.42 13.05 5.64
CA GLN A 89 -2.14 13.50 4.44
C GLN A 89 -2.67 12.30 3.63
N ILE A 90 -1.84 11.30 3.38
CA ILE A 90 -2.21 10.06 2.67
C ILE A 90 -3.37 9.33 3.37
N ILE A 91 -3.26 9.13 4.70
CA ILE A 91 -4.30 8.47 5.51
C ILE A 91 -5.59 9.29 5.54
N SER A 92 -5.49 10.62 5.58
CA SER A 92 -6.68 11.47 5.51
C SER A 92 -7.43 11.28 4.20
N VAL A 93 -6.71 11.11 3.08
CA VAL A 93 -7.31 10.84 1.77
C VAL A 93 -7.95 9.45 1.76
N GLU A 94 -7.27 8.42 2.27
CA GLU A 94 -7.82 7.08 2.43
C GLU A 94 -9.15 7.10 3.21
N LYS A 95 -9.19 7.82 4.34
CA LYS A 95 -10.39 7.93 5.18
C LYS A 95 -11.57 8.55 4.43
N LYS A 96 -11.34 9.47 3.48
CA LYS A 96 -12.42 10.04 2.64
C LYS A 96 -13.06 8.97 1.76
N PHE A 97 -12.28 8.01 1.26
CA PHE A 97 -12.80 6.88 0.48
C PHE A 97 -13.53 5.84 1.33
N LYS A 98 -13.14 5.65 2.59
CA LYS A 98 -13.83 4.74 3.53
C LYS A 98 -15.12 5.32 4.10
N LYS A 99 -15.27 6.65 4.10
CA LYS A 99 -16.41 7.37 4.71
C LYS A 99 -17.60 7.63 3.79
N LEU A 100 -17.67 7.08 2.57
CA LEU A 100 -18.92 7.15 1.81
C LEU A 100 -20.01 6.40 2.59
N PRO A 101 -21.01 7.08 3.17
CA PRO A 101 -22.13 6.39 3.79
C PRO A 101 -22.98 5.82 2.66
N THR A 102 -23.23 4.52 2.73
CA THR A 102 -24.30 3.85 2.00
C THR A 102 -25.64 4.42 2.47
N GLN A 103 -26.03 5.59 1.99
CA GLN A 103 -27.39 6.13 2.11
C GLN A 103 -27.72 6.99 0.88
N GLN A 104 -28.23 6.35 -0.17
CA GLN A 104 -29.65 6.46 -0.56
C GLN A 104 -29.89 5.64 -1.83
N ALA A 105 -30.90 4.77 -1.74
CA ALA A 105 -31.49 4.09 -2.87
C ALA A 105 -32.21 5.11 -3.76
N SER A 106 -31.83 5.17 -5.04
CA SER A 106 -32.78 5.25 -6.16
C SER A 106 -32.03 5.10 -7.49
N THR A 107 -32.37 4.01 -8.18
CA THR A 107 -32.40 3.83 -9.64
C THR A 107 -31.10 3.93 -10.44
N GLU A 108 -30.70 2.73 -10.90
CA GLU A 108 -30.04 2.39 -12.16
C GLU A 108 -28.50 2.41 -12.24
N SER A 109 -27.99 1.16 -12.35
CA SER A 109 -26.74 0.73 -12.98
C SER A 109 -25.41 0.96 -12.26
N TYR A 110 -25.07 0.03 -11.35
CA TYR A 110 -23.67 -0.29 -11.03
C TYR A 110 -23.47 -1.82 -11.00
N SER A 111 -23.20 -2.39 -12.17
CA SER A 111 -22.97 -3.82 -12.34
C SER A 111 -21.53 -4.29 -12.04
N SER A 112 -20.64 -3.42 -11.54
CA SER A 112 -19.20 -3.75 -11.44
C SER A 112 -18.58 -3.68 -10.05
N LEU A 113 -19.23 -3.12 -9.02
CA LEU A 113 -18.65 -3.01 -7.67
C LEU A 113 -19.11 -4.10 -6.68
N ASN A 114 -20.14 -4.89 -7.02
CA ASN A 114 -20.59 -6.02 -6.20
C ASN A 114 -19.84 -7.33 -6.46
N ILE A 115 -18.84 -7.34 -7.35
CA ILE A 115 -18.16 -8.58 -7.74
C ILE A 115 -17.15 -9.01 -6.68
N LEU A 116 -16.39 -8.07 -6.09
CA LEU A 116 -15.32 -8.41 -5.14
C LEU A 116 -15.87 -8.90 -3.79
N GLU A 117 -16.88 -8.22 -3.24
CA GLU A 117 -17.54 -8.64 -1.99
C GLU A 117 -18.32 -9.95 -2.16
N ARG A 118 -18.94 -10.18 -3.33
CA ARG A 118 -19.52 -11.49 -3.64
C ARG A 118 -18.44 -12.56 -3.76
N PHE A 119 -17.27 -12.24 -4.31
CA PHE A 119 -16.19 -13.22 -4.48
C PHE A 119 -15.72 -13.79 -3.13
N ASP A 120 -15.49 -12.94 -2.13
CA ASP A 120 -15.11 -13.40 -0.79
C ASP A 120 -16.19 -14.25 -0.14
N SER A 121 -17.46 -13.87 -0.28
CA SER A 121 -18.59 -14.67 0.21
C SER A 121 -18.73 -16.00 -0.54
N THR A 122 -18.47 -16.04 -1.84
CA THR A 122 -18.56 -17.24 -2.66
C THR A 122 -17.39 -18.19 -2.37
N VAL A 123 -16.16 -17.69 -2.25
CA VAL A 123 -14.99 -18.48 -1.85
C VAL A 123 -15.20 -19.08 -0.46
N THR A 124 -15.75 -18.31 0.48
CA THR A 124 -16.07 -18.79 1.82
C THR A 124 -17.20 -19.83 1.81
N ALA A 125 -18.21 -19.67 0.96
CA ALA A 125 -19.28 -20.66 0.78
C ALA A 125 -18.77 -21.96 0.12
N LEU A 126 -17.80 -21.87 -0.79
CA LEU A 126 -17.20 -23.01 -1.47
C LEU A 126 -16.35 -23.88 -0.55
N LEU A 127 -15.57 -23.23 0.33
CA LEU A 127 -14.82 -23.92 1.38
C LEU A 127 -15.74 -24.67 2.34
N LYS A 128 -16.94 -24.14 2.64
CA LYS A 128 -17.94 -24.81 3.47
C LYS A 128 -18.62 -26.00 2.79
N LEU A 129 -18.63 -26.05 1.46
CA LEU A 129 -19.25 -27.12 0.67
C LEU A 129 -18.26 -28.20 0.23
N ASN A 130 -17.00 -28.12 0.65
CA ASN A 130 -15.92 -29.05 0.31
C ASN A 130 -15.76 -29.22 -1.22
N ILE A 131 -15.81 -28.10 -1.95
CA ILE A 131 -15.58 -28.05 -3.40
C ILE A 131 -14.16 -27.55 -3.63
N ASP A 132 -13.29 -28.42 -4.13
CA ASP A 132 -11.84 -28.16 -4.23
C ASP A 132 -11.45 -27.09 -5.25
N ASN A 133 -12.35 -26.74 -6.19
CA ASN A 133 -12.05 -25.77 -7.24
C ASN A 133 -13.28 -24.91 -7.61
N LEU A 134 -13.06 -23.60 -7.64
CA LEU A 134 -14.02 -22.57 -8.05
C LEU A 134 -14.64 -22.87 -9.43
N ALA A 135 -13.87 -23.47 -10.34
CA ALA A 135 -14.32 -23.83 -11.70
C ALA A 135 -15.48 -24.83 -11.68
N ASP A 136 -15.45 -25.84 -10.80
CA ASP A 136 -16.49 -26.87 -10.72
C ASP A 136 -17.81 -26.31 -10.17
N TYR A 137 -17.75 -25.25 -9.33
CA TYR A 137 -18.95 -24.52 -8.92
C TYR A 137 -19.57 -23.71 -10.05
N PHE A 138 -18.75 -23.05 -10.87
CA PHE A 138 -19.24 -22.33 -12.05
C PHE A 138 -19.93 -23.28 -13.04
N TYR A 139 -19.35 -24.46 -13.30
CA TYR A 139 -20.01 -25.47 -14.15
C TYR A 139 -21.34 -25.94 -13.57
N ARG A 140 -21.43 -26.09 -12.23
CA ARG A 140 -22.64 -26.57 -11.56
C ARG A 140 -23.77 -25.54 -11.50
N ILE A 141 -23.45 -24.25 -11.31
CA ILE A 141 -24.48 -23.19 -11.26
C ILE A 141 -24.95 -22.79 -12.65
N PHE A 142 -24.03 -22.70 -13.62
CA PHE A 142 -24.37 -22.22 -14.96
C PHE A 142 -24.74 -23.36 -15.93
N GLY A 143 -24.70 -24.63 -15.48
CA GLY A 143 -25.08 -25.78 -16.29
C GLY A 143 -24.18 -25.99 -17.52
N ILE A 144 -22.99 -25.40 -17.52
CA ILE A 144 -22.04 -25.52 -18.62
C ILE A 144 -21.32 -26.85 -18.45
N SER A 145 -21.41 -27.73 -19.44
CA SER A 145 -20.69 -29.00 -19.41
C SER A 145 -19.19 -28.78 -19.65
N LYS A 146 -18.36 -29.39 -18.81
CA LYS A 146 -16.90 -29.41 -18.97
C LYS A 146 -16.60 -30.10 -20.30
N THR A 147 -15.97 -29.39 -21.24
CA THR A 147 -15.48 -29.97 -22.51
C THR A 147 -14.09 -30.56 -22.28
#